data_AF-A0A914CLR8-F1
#
_entry.id   AF-A0A914CLR8-F1
#
_cell.length_a   1.000
_cell.length_b   1.000
_cell.length_c   1.000
_cell.angle_alpha   90.00
_cell.angle_beta   90.00
_cell.angle_gamma   90.00
#
_symmetry.space_group_name_H-M   'P 1'
#
loop_
_entity.id
_entity.type
_entity.pdbx_description
1 polymer ?
#
loop_
_entity_poly.entity_id
_entity_poly.type
_entity_poly.pdbx_seq_one_letter_code
_entity_poly.pdbx_strand_id
1 'polypeptide(L)' 'MVSPSCLLFGRKEERGVQRQMKPKGVMVWAGVGYETKAPLIFVKSGVKIDTDVYREDILEPVEEWALDHYGTDTEGN' A
#
# COMPACT_ATOMS: atom_id res chain seq x y z
N MET A 1 -15.38 -42.67 -40.64
CA MET A 1 -16.74 -42.09 -40.64
C MET A 1 -16.76 -40.95 -39.64
N VAL A 2 -16.99 -39.73 -40.11
CA VAL A 2 -17.12 -38.53 -39.27
C VAL A 2 -18.49 -38.56 -38.59
N SER A 3 -18.50 -38.55 -37.25
CA SER A 3 -19.74 -38.47 -36.48
C SER A 3 -20.17 -36.99 -36.37
N PRO A 4 -21.39 -36.64 -36.80
CA PRO A 4 -21.83 -35.24 -36.89
C PRO A 4 -22.56 -34.85 -35.59
N SER A 5 -21.89 -34.10 -34.71
CA SER A 5 -22.59 -33.27 -33.71
C SER A 5 -21.65 -32.20 -33.17
N CYS A 6 -21.17 -31.35 -34.08
CA CYS A 6 -20.69 -30.03 -33.74
C CYS A 6 -21.88 -29.10 -34.00
N LEU A 7 -22.55 -28.63 -32.95
CA LEU A 7 -23.35 -27.38 -32.89
C LEU A 7 -24.03 -27.27 -31.51
N LEU A 8 -23.23 -27.14 -30.45
CA LEU A 8 -23.66 -26.39 -29.27
C LEU A 8 -22.61 -25.31 -29.03
N PHE A 9 -22.94 -24.12 -29.54
CA PHE A 9 -22.21 -22.87 -29.40
C PHE A 9 -22.30 -22.39 -27.94
N GLY A 10 -21.61 -23.07 -27.04
CA GLY A 10 -21.35 -22.54 -25.70
C GLY A 10 -20.32 -21.43 -25.84
N ARG A 11 -20.71 -20.17 -25.65
CA ARG A 11 -19.76 -19.07 -25.40
C ARG A 11 -18.91 -19.50 -24.21
N LYS A 12 -17.70 -20.00 -24.47
CA LYS A 12 -16.67 -20.16 -23.46
C LYS A 12 -16.34 -18.74 -23.02
N GLU A 13 -16.89 -18.31 -21.90
CA GLU A 13 -16.36 -17.17 -21.17
C GLU A 13 -14.96 -17.58 -20.72
N GLU A 14 -13.97 -17.25 -21.55
CA GLU A 14 -12.57 -17.35 -21.18
C GLU A 14 -12.35 -16.38 -20.02
N ARG A 15 -12.50 -16.91 -18.80
CA ARG A 15 -12.02 -16.25 -17.59
C ARG A 15 -10.50 -16.17 -17.71
N GLY A 16 -10.03 -15.09 -18.34
CA GLY A 16 -8.61 -14.78 -18.45
C GLY A 16 -8.04 -14.70 -17.04
N VAL A 17 -7.31 -15.74 -16.62
CA VAL A 17 -6.56 -15.70 -15.37
C VAL A 17 -5.41 -14.73 -15.60
N GLN A 18 -5.55 -13.53 -15.07
CA GLN A 18 -4.47 -12.54 -15.04
C GLN A 18 -3.34 -13.10 -14.16
N ARG A 19 -2.38 -13.79 -14.79
CA ARG A 19 -1.20 -14.32 -14.10
C ARG A 19 -0.26 -13.16 -13.76
N GLN A 20 -0.38 -12.63 -12.55
CA GLN A 20 0.57 -11.64 -12.04
C GLN A 20 1.92 -12.35 -11.83
N MET A 21 2.94 -12.03 -12.64
CA MET A 21 4.27 -12.68 -12.57
C MET A 21 5.01 -12.41 -11.26
N LYS A 22 4.61 -11.36 -10.53
CA LYS A 22 5.20 -10.97 -9.25
C LYS A 22 4.14 -11.08 -8.15
N PRO A 23 4.50 -11.60 -6.97
CA PRO A 23 3.59 -11.60 -5.82
C PRO A 23 3.18 -10.15 -5.50
N LYS A 24 1.98 -9.97 -4.96
CA LYS A 24 1.53 -8.66 -4.46
C LYS A 24 2.47 -8.22 -3.34
N GLY A 25 3.10 -7.07 -3.50
CA GLY A 25 3.95 -6.46 -2.48
C GLY A 25 3.17 -5.48 -1.62
N VAL A 26 3.54 -5.38 -0.34
CA VAL A 26 3.06 -4.34 0.57
C VAL A 26 4.21 -3.37 0.81
N MET A 27 3.93 -2.08 0.72
CA MET A 27 4.89 -1.02 1.03
C MET A 27 4.55 -0.44 2.40
N VAL A 28 5.54 -0.34 3.27
CA VAL A 28 5.39 0.20 4.63
C VAL A 28 6.46 1.25 4.83
N TRP A 29 6.04 2.40 5.35
CA TRP A 29 6.94 3.41 5.88
C TRP A 29 7.04 3.25 7.39
N ALA A 30 8.26 3.37 7.92
CA ALA A 30 8.55 3.26 9.35
C ALA A 30 9.60 4.31 9.73
N GLY A 31 9.32 5.06 10.78
CA GLY A 31 10.30 5.94 11.43
C GLY A 31 10.77 5.34 12.75
N VAL A 32 12.03 5.57 13.09
CA VAL A 32 12.57 5.22 14.42
C VAL A 32 13.10 6.50 15.04
N GLY A 33 12.51 6.90 16.15
CA GLY A 33 12.98 8.01 16.97
C GLY A 33 13.99 7.55 18.02
N TYR A 34 14.46 8.48 18.85
CA TYR A 34 15.45 8.20 19.89
C TYR A 34 14.90 7.29 20.99
N GLU A 35 13.67 7.56 21.46
CA GLU A 35 13.04 6.79 22.54
C GLU A 35 11.99 5.81 22.03
N THR A 36 11.26 6.21 21.00
CA THR A 36 10.08 5.47 20.52
C THR A 36 10.10 5.30 19.01
N LYS A 37 9.42 4.24 18.55
CA LYS A 37 9.24 3.95 17.12
C LYS A 37 8.01 4.74 16.64
N ALA A 38 8.15 5.39 15.50
CA ALA A 38 7.05 6.07 14.83
C ALA A 38 6.01 5.04 14.34
N PRO A 39 4.75 5.45 14.17
CA PRO A 39 3.70 4.57 13.64
C PRO A 39 4.07 4.01 12.27
N LEU A 40 3.71 2.75 12.03
CA LEU A 40 3.88 2.10 10.73
C LEU A 40 2.79 2.57 9.77
N ILE A 41 3.19 3.19 8.67
CA ILE A 41 2.26 3.72 7.66
C ILE A 41 2.24 2.76 6.47
N PHE A 42 1.07 2.18 6.19
CA PHE A 42 0.87 1.26 5.08
C PHE A 42 0.56 2.05 3.81
N VAL A 43 1.49 2.02 2.85
CA VAL A 43 1.32 2.68 1.56
C VAL A 43 0.58 1.74 0.62
N LYS A 44 -0.45 2.27 -0.06
CA LYS A 44 -1.29 1.49 -0.98
C LYS A 44 -0.45 0.94 -2.14
N SER A 45 -0.66 -0.35 -2.46
CA SER A 45 0.04 -1.04 -3.54
C SER A 45 -0.18 -0.33 -4.88
N GLY A 46 0.92 -0.02 -5.58
CA GLY A 46 0.91 0.61 -6.91
C GLY A 46 0.98 2.14 -6.88
N VAL A 47 1.02 2.76 -5.70
CA VAL A 47 1.31 4.18 -5.55
C VAL A 47 2.82 4.39 -5.63
N LYS A 48 3.24 5.34 -6.46
CA LYS A 48 4.62 5.83 -6.48
C LYS A 48 4.74 6.88 -5.38
N ILE A 49 5.69 6.71 -4.48
CA ILE A 49 6.00 7.72 -3.46
C ILE A 49 6.69 8.87 -4.20
N ASP A 50 5.92 9.87 -4.59
CA ASP A 50 6.39 11.16 -5.06
C ASP A 50 6.44 12.15 -3.87
N THR A 51 7.05 13.32 -4.06
CA THR A 51 7.28 14.29 -2.98
C THR A 51 6.00 14.71 -2.26
N ASP A 52 4.92 14.92 -3.02
CA ASP A 52 3.64 15.37 -2.47
C ASP A 52 2.99 14.27 -1.61
N VAL A 53 2.96 13.03 -2.12
CA VAL A 53 2.51 11.84 -1.39
C VAL A 53 3.33 11.61 -0.13
N TYR A 54 4.64 11.80 -0.20
CA TYR A 54 5.49 11.66 0.98
C TYR A 54 5.19 12.72 2.04
N ARG A 55 4.86 13.94 1.63
CA ARG A 55 4.59 15.02 2.58
C ARG A 55 3.22 14.85 3.24
N GLU A 56 2.18 14.71 2.43
CA GLU A 56 0.79 14.69 2.91
C GLU A 56 0.44 13.35 3.58
N ASP A 57 0.72 12.22 2.92
CA ASP A 57 0.27 10.91 3.43
C ASP A 57 1.21 10.30 4.49
N ILE A 58 2.46 10.76 4.56
CA ILE A 58 3.48 10.18 5.44
C ILE A 58 4.00 11.18 6.47
N LEU A 59 4.46 12.36 6.07
CA LEU A 59 5.09 13.29 7.03
C LEU A 59 4.09 13.99 7.94
N GLU A 60 2.95 14.46 7.44
CA GLU A 60 1.95 15.16 8.29
C GLU A 60 1.47 14.29 9.47
N PRO A 61 1.07 13.00 9.29
CA PRO A 61 0.69 12.14 10.41
C PRO A 61 1.84 11.85 11.38
N VAL A 62 3.07 11.81 10.87
CA VAL A 62 4.28 11.55 11.68
C VAL A 62 4.67 12.78 12.48
N GLU A 63 4.49 13.97 11.93
CA GLU A 63 4.72 15.24 12.61
C GLU A 63 3.73 15.42 13.75
N GLU A 64 2.44 15.17 13.53
CA GLU A 64 1.43 15.16 14.59
C GLU A 64 1.79 14.16 15.71
N TRP A 65 2.19 12.95 15.34
CA TRP A 65 2.66 11.94 16.29
C TRP A 65 3.91 12.40 17.05
N ALA A 66 4.88 13.01 16.36
CA ALA A 66 6.12 13.47 16.95
C ALA A 66 5.88 14.63 17.93
N LEU A 67 4.97 15.54 17.60
CA LEU A 67 4.56 16.62 18.51
C LEU A 67 3.86 16.08 19.76
N ASP A 68 3.00 15.07 19.63
CA ASP A 68 2.38 14.41 20.79
C ASP A 68 3.40 13.68 21.67
N HIS A 69 4.38 12.99 21.06
CA HIS A 69 5.33 12.16 21.79
C HIS A 69 6.55 12.92 22.35
N TYR A 70 7.05 13.93 21.66
CA TYR A 70 8.23 14.71 22.06
C TYR A 70 7.89 16.13 22.52
N GLY A 71 6.68 16.62 22.23
CA GLY A 71 6.30 17.99 22.51
C GLY A 71 5.81 18.22 23.94
N THR A 72 6.68 18.11 24.93
CA THR A 72 6.55 18.89 26.18
C THR A 72 7.91 19.27 26.75
N ASP A 73 8.52 20.31 26.18
CA ASP A 73 9.49 21.15 26.91
C ASP A 73 8.75 22.37 27.48
N THR A 74 7.62 22.16 28.15
CA THR A 74 7.10 23.16 29.10
C THR A 74 7.81 22.96 30.44
N GLU A 75 9.11 23.23 30.47
CA GLU A 75 9.77 23.72 31.68
C GLU A 75 10.41 25.06 31.31
N GLY A 76 9.74 26.14 31.72
CA GLY A 76 10.37 27.45 31.74
C GLY A 76 11.55 27.43 32.71
N ASN A 77 12.73 27.76 32.20
CA ASN A 77 13.74 28.55 32.89
C ASN A 77 14.77 29.09 31.89
#